data_AF-A0A0F2BLC6-F1
#
_entry.id   AF-A0A0F2BLC6-F1
#
_cell.length_a   1.000
_cell.length_b   1.000
_cell.length_c   1.000
_cell.angle_alpha   90.00
_cell.angle_beta   90.00
_cell.angle_gamma   90.00
#
_symmetry.space_group_name_H-M   'P 1'
#
loop_
_entity.id
_entity.type
_entity.pdbx_description
1 polymer ?
#
loop_
_entity_poly.entity_id
_entity_poly.type
_entity_poly.pdbx_seq_one_letter_code
_entity_poly.pdbx_strand_id
1 'polypeptide(L)'
;MAIRKAVIPCAGFGTRFLPFTKSQAKEMLPIIDTPTIEYIVKEAVDSGIKEILIILNDKKSEIMNYFSRNIQLEGFLYNKEKSLNLNKLKLNMMQIFTI
;
A
#
# COMPACT_ATOMS: atom_id res chain seq x y z
N MET A 1 24.94 -6.14 12.38
CA MET A 1 24.51 -5.76 11.02
C MET A 1 23.10 -5.20 11.11
N ALA A 2 22.79 -4.05 10.53
CA ALA A 2 21.44 -3.47 10.60
C ALA A 2 20.54 -4.07 9.50
N ILE A 3 19.32 -4.46 9.83
CA ILE A 3 18.31 -4.93 8.87
C ILE A 3 17.83 -3.71 8.07
N ARG A 4 17.91 -3.78 6.73
CA ARG A 4 17.56 -2.65 5.84
C ARG A 4 16.41 -2.93 4.89
N LYS A 5 16.08 -4.20 4.67
CA LYS A 5 15.11 -4.64 3.65
C LYS A 5 14.06 -5.55 4.27
N ALA A 6 12.81 -5.41 3.82
CA ALA A 6 11.73 -6.35 4.09
C ALA A 6 11.13 -6.87 2.78
N VAL A 7 10.59 -8.08 2.86
CA VAL A 7 9.83 -8.72 1.79
C VAL A 7 8.42 -9.02 2.31
N ILE A 8 7.40 -8.55 1.61
CA ILE A 8 5.98 -8.76 1.94
C ILE A 8 5.35 -9.63 0.84
N PRO A 9 5.08 -10.92 1.10
CA PRO A 9 4.46 -11.79 0.11
C PRO A 9 2.95 -11.55 0.04
N CYS A 10 2.49 -11.06 -1.11
CA CYS A 10 1.09 -10.72 -1.37
C CYS A 10 0.49 -11.49 -2.56
N ALA A 11 1.10 -12.57 -3.05
CA ALA A 11 0.63 -13.29 -4.25
C ALA A 11 -0.54 -14.29 -4.03
N GLY A 12 -1.05 -14.46 -2.80
CA GLY A 12 -2.06 -15.47 -2.49
C GLY A 12 -3.51 -15.07 -2.84
N PHE A 13 -4.34 -16.02 -3.25
CA PHE A 13 -5.75 -15.77 -3.66
C PHE A 13 -6.72 -15.39 -2.54
N GLY A 14 -6.37 -15.59 -1.26
CA GLY A 14 -7.23 -15.18 -0.14
C GLY A 14 -8.56 -15.91 -0.05
N THR A 15 -8.60 -17.22 -0.36
CA THR A 15 -9.85 -18.01 -0.48
C THR A 15 -10.73 -18.05 0.76
N ARG A 16 -10.16 -17.82 1.96
CA ARG A 16 -10.91 -17.73 3.23
C ARG A 16 -11.84 -16.51 3.33
N PHE A 17 -11.66 -15.53 2.45
CA PHE A 17 -12.44 -14.28 2.40
C PHE A 17 -13.28 -14.18 1.13
N LEU A 18 -13.55 -15.30 0.46
CA LEU A 18 -14.52 -15.32 -0.64
C LEU A 18 -15.92 -14.99 -0.11
N PRO A 19 -16.76 -14.30 -0.89
CA PRO A 19 -16.54 -13.91 -2.29
C PRO A 19 -15.74 -12.60 -2.47
N PHE A 20 -15.44 -11.86 -1.41
CA PHE A 20 -14.80 -10.54 -1.50
C PHE A 20 -13.44 -10.58 -2.22
N THR A 21 -12.62 -11.58 -1.87
CA THR A 21 -11.28 -11.77 -2.45
C THR A 21 -11.28 -12.24 -3.91
N LYS A 22 -12.45 -12.41 -4.53
CA LYS A 22 -12.56 -12.66 -5.96
C LYS A 22 -12.09 -11.46 -6.80
N SER A 23 -12.30 -10.23 -6.31
CA SER A 23 -12.02 -9.00 -7.06
C SER A 23 -11.05 -8.05 -6.38
N GLN A 24 -10.84 -8.18 -5.06
CA GLN A 24 -9.97 -7.30 -4.28
C GLN A 24 -8.98 -8.14 -3.48
N ALA A 25 -7.70 -7.73 -3.45
CA ALA A 25 -6.70 -8.36 -2.60
C ALA A 25 -7.13 -8.32 -1.11
N LYS A 26 -6.91 -9.43 -0.39
CA LYS A 26 -7.17 -9.48 1.06
C LYS A 26 -6.34 -8.43 1.83
N GLU A 27 -5.17 -8.08 1.30
CA GLU A 27 -4.26 -7.08 1.87
C GLU A 27 -4.82 -5.65 1.77
N MET A 28 -5.80 -5.44 0.89
CA MET A 28 -6.54 -4.19 0.73
C MET A 28 -7.80 -4.10 1.60
N LEU A 29 -8.11 -5.14 2.40
CA LEU A 29 -9.22 -5.07 3.35
C LEU A 29 -8.97 -3.93 4.35
N PRO A 30 -9.90 -2.97 4.49
CA PRO A 30 -9.69 -1.81 5.36
C PRO A 30 -9.99 -2.16 6.82
N ILE A 31 -9.16 -1.64 7.71
CA ILE A 31 -9.48 -1.44 9.12
C ILE A 31 -9.86 0.03 9.24
N ILE A 32 -11.14 0.31 9.41
CA ILE A 32 -11.70 1.68 9.33
C ILE A 32 -11.45 2.28 7.94
N ASP A 33 -10.47 3.18 7.77
CA ASP A 33 -10.13 3.86 6.51
C ASP A 33 -8.76 3.48 5.95
N THR A 34 -8.02 2.59 6.64
CA THR A 34 -6.65 2.22 6.27
C THR A 34 -6.58 0.75 5.82
N PRO A 35 -6.04 0.46 4.61
CA PRO A 35 -5.80 -0.91 4.17
C PRO A 35 -4.85 -1.67 5.10
N THR A 36 -5.10 -2.96 5.28
CA THR A 36 -4.28 -3.82 6.16
C THR A 36 -2.79 -3.78 5.80
N ILE A 37 -2.43 -3.71 4.51
CA ILE A 37 -1.05 -3.65 4.05
C ILE A 37 -0.29 -2.39 4.49
N GLU A 38 -0.98 -1.27 4.68
CA GLU A 38 -0.35 -0.04 5.15
C GLU A 38 0.18 -0.19 6.58
N TYR A 39 -0.55 -0.90 7.45
CA TYR A 39 -0.08 -1.20 8.81
C TYR A 39 1.21 -2.01 8.80
N ILE A 40 1.30 -3.01 7.92
CA ILE A 40 2.51 -3.85 7.78
C ILE A 40 3.70 -3.01 7.29
N VAL A 41 3.47 -2.16 6.28
CA VAL A 41 4.50 -1.25 5.76
C VAL A 41 4.95 -0.27 6.84
N LYS A 42 4.02 0.31 7.59
CA LYS A 42 4.32 1.24 8.68
C LYS A 42 5.13 0.57 9.78
N GLU A 43 4.79 -0.65 10.19
CA GLU A 43 5.54 -1.41 11.18
C GLU A 43 6.99 -1.67 10.73
N ALA A 44 7.18 -2.01 9.46
CA ALA A 44 8.51 -2.18 8.88
C ALA A 44 9.32 -0.87 8.90
N VAL A 45 8.70 0.26 8.55
CA VAL A 45 9.32 1.60 8.59
C VAL A 45 9.70 2.00 10.01
N ASP A 46 8.78 1.84 10.96
CA ASP A 46 8.99 2.16 12.36
C ASP A 46 10.11 1.30 12.97
N SER A 47 10.36 0.12 12.39
CA SER A 47 11.49 -0.77 12.72
C SER A 47 12.83 -0.37 12.06
N GLY A 48 12.86 0.72 11.28
CA GLY A 48 14.07 1.23 10.61
C GLY A 48 14.36 0.63 9.24
N ILE A 49 13.41 -0.09 8.63
CA ILE A 49 13.56 -0.69 7.30
C ILE A 49 13.35 0.38 6.22
N LYS A 50 14.28 0.44 5.25
CA LYS A 50 14.30 1.49 4.22
C LYS A 50 13.80 1.02 2.85
N GLU A 51 13.93 -0.28 2.58
CA GLU A 51 13.55 -0.88 1.32
C GLU A 51 12.50 -1.96 1.56
N ILE A 52 11.35 -1.87 0.90
CA ILE A 52 10.29 -2.87 1.01
C ILE A 52 10.01 -3.43 -0.38
N LEU A 53 10.08 -4.75 -0.49
CA LEU A 53 9.72 -5.50 -1.68
C LEU A 53 8.37 -6.19 -1.46
N ILE A 54 7.36 -5.85 -2.24
CA ILE A 54 6.03 -6.49 -2.20
C ILE A 54 5.94 -7.45 -3.39
N ILE A 55 5.74 -8.74 -3.11
CA ILE A 55 5.62 -9.76 -4.15
C ILE A 55 4.15 -9.90 -4.53
N LEU A 56 3.79 -9.63 -5.78
CA LEU A 56 2.41 -9.62 -6.26
C LEU A 56 2.16 -10.75 -7.27
N ASN A 57 0.91 -10.91 -7.67
CA ASN A 57 0.54 -11.63 -8.89
C ASN A 57 -0.15 -10.65 -9.85
N ASP A 58 -0.40 -11.09 -11.08
CA ASP A 58 -1.03 -10.32 -12.16
C ASP A 58 -2.40 -9.71 -11.79
N LYS A 59 -3.10 -10.31 -10.82
CA LYS A 59 -4.46 -9.89 -10.41
C LYS A 59 -4.48 -8.89 -9.26
N LYS A 60 -3.34 -8.35 -8.82
CA LYS A 60 -3.23 -7.49 -7.62
C LYS A 60 -2.61 -6.11 -7.89
N SER A 61 -2.96 -5.51 -9.03
CA SER A 61 -2.47 -4.18 -9.41
C SER A 61 -2.96 -3.06 -8.47
N GLU A 62 -4.05 -3.28 -7.75
CA GLU A 62 -4.58 -2.34 -6.75
C GLU A 62 -3.60 -2.05 -5.61
N ILE A 63 -2.77 -3.03 -5.21
CA ILE A 63 -1.75 -2.82 -4.19
C ILE A 63 -0.65 -1.88 -4.72
N MET A 64 -0.20 -2.10 -5.96
CA MET A 64 0.79 -1.23 -6.61
C MET A 64 0.23 0.19 -6.76
N ASN A 65 -1.01 0.32 -7.20
CA ASN A 65 -1.67 1.63 -7.37
C ASN A 65 -1.80 2.38 -6.03
N TYR A 66 -2.06 1.66 -4.94
CA TYR A 66 -2.20 2.26 -3.61
C TYR A 66 -0.91 2.97 -3.12
N PHE A 67 0.23 2.33 -3.35
CA PHE A 67 1.54 2.86 -2.98
C PHE A 67 2.16 3.78 -4.05
N SER A 68 1.52 3.89 -5.23
CA SER A 68 1.97 4.76 -6.30
C SER A 68 1.42 6.18 -6.12
N ARG A 69 2.20 7.17 -6.58
CA ARG A 69 1.72 8.56 -6.63
C ARG A 69 0.65 8.72 -7.71
N ASN A 70 -0.43 9.40 -7.37
CA ASN A 70 -1.47 9.79 -8.31
C ASN A 70 -1.41 11.30 -8.53
N ILE A 71 -0.60 11.73 -9.50
CA ILE A 71 -0.34 13.15 -9.80
C ILE A 71 -1.65 13.90 -10.12
N GLN A 72 -2.58 13.25 -10.82
CA GLN A 72 -3.87 13.86 -11.17
C GLN A 72 -4.72 14.13 -9.92
N LEU A 73 -4.82 13.15 -9.01
CA LEU A 73 -5.55 13.31 -7.75
C LEU A 73 -4.88 14.34 -6.84
N GLU A 74 -3.55 14.30 -6.73
CA GLU A 74 -2.77 15.28 -5.96
C GLU A 74 -3.04 16.70 -6.46
N GLY A 75 -2.96 16.94 -7.77
CA GLY A 75 -3.23 18.24 -8.38
C GLY A 75 -4.69 18.69 -8.18
N PHE A 76 -5.64 17.77 -8.34
CA PHE A 76 -7.06 18.06 -8.11
C PHE A 76 -7.34 18.48 -6.66
N LEU A 77 -6.77 17.78 -5.68
CA LEU A 77 -6.95 18.10 -4.26
C LEU A 77 -6.23 19.39 -3.86
N TYR A 78 -5.05 19.65 -4.46
CA TYR A 78 -4.31 20.89 -4.29
C TYR A 78 -5.15 22.10 -4.73
N ASN A 79 -5.73 22.02 -5.93
CA ASN A 79 -6.58 23.09 -6.49
C ASN A 79 -7.88 23.32 -5.69
N LYS A 80 -8.35 22.32 -4.94
CA LYS A 80 -9.52 22.43 -4.06
C LYS A 80 -9.18 22.82 -2.63
N GLU A 81 -7.93 23.19 -2.34
CA GLU A 81 -7.44 23.55 -0.99
C GLU A 81 -7.70 22.47 0.07
N LYS A 82 -7.78 21.20 -0.35
CA LYS A 82 -8.05 20.05 0.54
C LYS A 82 -6.77 19.53 1.21
N SER A 83 -6.10 20.40 1.97
CA SER A 83 -4.80 20.13 2.61
C SER A 83 -4.76 18.86 3.46
N LEU A 84 -5.83 18.60 4.24
CA LEU A 84 -5.96 17.39 5.06
C LEU A 84 -5.91 16.10 4.22
N ASN A 85 -6.62 16.06 3.09
CA ASN A 85 -6.63 14.90 2.20
C ASN A 85 -5.29 14.75 1.46
N LEU A 86 -4.66 15.87 1.11
CA LEU A 86 -3.35 15.87 0.49
C LEU A 86 -2.27 15.28 1.42
N ASN A 87 -2.35 15.58 2.72
CA ASN A 87 -1.44 15.02 3.73
C ASN A 87 -1.62 13.51 3.90
N LYS A 88 -2.85 13.00 3.80
CA LYS A 88 -3.11 11.55 3.80
C LYS A 88 -2.41 10.84 2.63
N LEU A 89 -2.31 11.47 1.46
CA LEU A 89 -1.61 10.91 0.29
C LEU A 89 -0.07 10.93 0.42
N LYS A 90 0.49 11.86 1.20
CA LYS A 90 1.94 12.07 1.33
C LYS A 90 2.65 11.09 2.26
N LEU A 91 1.91 10.37 3.11
CA LEU A 91 2.50 9.40 4.05
C LEU A 91 3.12 8.17 3.35
N ASN A 92 2.90 7.99 2.04
CA ASN A 92 3.31 6.80 1.28
C ASN A 92 4.69 6.92 0.59
N MET A 93 5.55 7.86 0.98
CA MET A 93 6.85 8.04 0.32
C MET A 93 7.89 7.00 0.77
N MET A 94 7.88 5.83 0.12
CA MET A 94 8.94 4.83 0.21
C MET A 94 9.32 4.23 -1.14
N GLN A 95 10.54 3.68 -1.20
CA GLN A 95 10.99 2.83 -2.28
C GLN A 95 10.35 1.44 -2.12
N ILE A 96 9.09 1.36 -2.54
CA ILE A 96 8.34 0.12 -2.62
C ILE A 96 8.55 -0.45 -4.02
N PHE A 97 9.16 -1.63 -4.06
CA PHE A 97 9.32 -2.37 -5.30
C PHE A 97 8.26 -3.45 -5.38
N THR A 98 7.69 -3.63 -6.56
CA THR A 98 6.73 -4.69 -6.85
C THR A 98 7.30 -5.56 -7.98
N ILE A 99 7.24 -6.88 -7.79
CA ILE A 99 7.61 -7.90 -8.79
C ILE A 99 6.42 -8.83 -8.96
#